data_AF-A0A960A7X4-F1
#
_entry.id   AF-A0A960A7X4-F1
#
_cell.length_a   1.000
_cell.length_b   1.000
_cell.length_c   1.000
_cell.angle_alpha   90.00
_cell.angle_beta   90.00
_cell.angle_gamma   90.00
#
_symmetry.space_group_name_H-M   'P 1'
#
loop_
_entity.id
_entity.type
_entity.pdbx_description
1 polymer ?
#
loop_
_entity_poly.entity_id
_entity_poly.type
_entity_poly.pdbx_seq_one_letter_code
_entity_poly.pdbx_strand_id
1 'polypeptide(L)' 'QRLSRLAPLALTATKRAVNAATLDLLPDIYARERAGQAMLLRTSDAAEGMRAFADKRKPSFTGQ' A
#
# COMPACT_ATOMS: atom_id res chain seq x y z
N GLN A 1 7.38 -4.64 16.88
CA GLN A 1 5.97 -4.21 17.05
C GLN A 1 5.53 -3.02 16.16
N ARG A 2 6.38 -2.42 15.30
CA ARG A 2 5.99 -1.26 14.46
C ARG A 2 5.27 -1.63 13.16
N LEU A 3 5.63 -2.77 12.57
CA LEU A 3 5.05 -3.27 11.31
C LEU A 3 3.58 -3.72 11.45
N SER A 4 3.19 -4.23 12.61
CA SER A 4 1.82 -4.67 12.88
C SER A 4 0.79 -3.53 12.97
N ARG A 5 1.25 -2.27 12.89
CA ARG A 5 0.41 -1.06 12.87
C ARG A 5 0.33 -0.42 11.48
N LEU A 6 0.89 -1.06 10.46
CA LEU A 6 0.82 -0.58 9.06
C LEU A 6 -0.32 -1.28 8.32
N ALA A 7 -0.80 -0.67 7.24
CA ALA A 7 -1.80 -1.26 6.35
C ALA A 7 -1.25 -2.56 5.73
N PRO A 8 -1.74 -3.75 6.10
CA PRO A 8 -1.13 -5.03 5.71
C PRO A 8 -1.11 -5.25 4.18
N LEU A 9 -2.15 -4.80 3.48
CA LEU A 9 -2.24 -4.93 2.03
C LEU A 9 -1.22 -4.02 1.32
N ALA A 10 -1.09 -2.77 1.78
CA ALA A 10 -0.09 -1.84 1.24
C ALA A 10 1.34 -2.34 1.51
N LEU A 11 1.63 -2.81 2.74
CA LEU A 11 2.94 -3.35 3.09
C LEU A 11 3.31 -4.56 2.20
N THR A 12 2.34 -5.44 1.95
CA THR A 12 2.51 -6.60 1.06
C THR A 12 2.80 -6.17 -0.37
N ALA A 13 2.03 -5.21 -0.89
CA ALA A 13 2.21 -4.67 -2.24
C ALA A 13 3.59 -4.02 -2.40
N THR A 14 4.00 -3.18 -1.44
CA THR A 14 5.33 -2.55 -1.44
C THR A 14 6.45 -3.59 -1.44
N LYS A 15 6.34 -4.63 -0.59
CA LYS A 15 7.35 -5.70 -0.56
C LYS A 15 7.46 -6.44 -1.89
N ARG A 16 6.33 -6.73 -2.54
CA ARG A 16 6.30 -7.36 -3.87
C ARG A 16 6.93 -6.46 -4.94
N ALA A 17 6.59 -5.17 -4.94
CA ALA A 17 7.12 -4.21 -5.90
C ALA A 17 8.65 -4.08 -5.79
N VAL A 18 9.19 -3.96 -4.56
CA VAL A 18 10.64 -3.90 -4.33
C VAL A 18 11.34 -5.17 -4.81
N ASN A 19 10.80 -6.35 -4.51
CA ASN A 19 11.39 -7.61 -4.96
C ASN A 19 11.36 -7.77 -6.49
N ALA A 20 10.33 -7.26 -7.15
CA ALA A 20 10.17 -7.32 -8.60
C ALA A 20 11.10 -6.33 -9.33
N ALA A 21 11.35 -5.15 -8.76
CA ALA A 21 12.22 -4.13 -9.36
C ALA A 21 13.68 -4.59 -9.51
N THR A 22 14.12 -5.61 -8.78
CA THR A 22 15.46 -6.21 -8.92
C THR A 22 15.62 -7.01 -10.24
N LEU A 23 14.52 -7.32 -10.94
CA LEU A 23 14.52 -8.22 -12.10
C LEU A 23 14.01 -7.60 -13.41
N ASP A 24 13.30 -6.46 -13.37
CA ASP A 24 12.57 -5.90 -14.52
C ASP A 24 13.08 -4.53 -15.00
N LEU A 25 12.89 -4.24 -16.30
CA LEU A 25 13.18 -2.93 -16.92
C LEU A 25 12.08 -1.88 -16.61
N LEU A 26 12.45 -0.60 -16.65
CA LEU A 26 11.62 0.55 -16.25
C LEU A 26 10.15 0.57 -16.74
N PRO A 27 9.81 0.18 -17.98
CA PRO A 27 8.42 0.17 -18.48
C PRO A 27 7.50 -0.79 -17.71
N ASP A 28 8.02 -1.95 -17.30
CA ASP A 28 7.24 -2.97 -16.60
C ASP A 28 6.94 -2.59 -15.15
N ILE A 29 7.76 -1.72 -14.57
CA ILE A 29 7.59 -1.18 -13.21
C ILE A 29 6.36 -0.26 -13.15
N TYR A 30 6.18 0.63 -14.12
CA TYR A 30 5.05 1.56 -14.14
C TYR A 30 3.69 0.88 -14.28
N ALA A 31 3.60 -0.15 -15.12
CA ALA A 31 2.36 -0.91 -15.30
C ALA A 31 1.94 -1.63 -14.01
N ARG A 32 2.90 -2.26 -13.33
CA ARG A 32 2.67 -2.95 -12.05
C ARG A 32 2.33 -1.99 -10.92
N GLU A 33 3.01 -0.85 -10.85
CA GLU A 33 2.72 0.19 -9.86
C GLU A 33 1.29 0.71 -10.01
N ARG A 34 0.89 1.07 -11.24
CA ARG A 34 -0.46 1.58 -11.52
C ARG A 34 -1.54 0.56 -11.13
N ALA A 35 -1.36 -0.71 -11.47
CA ALA A 35 -2.30 -1.76 -11.09
C ALA A 35 -2.38 -1.96 -9.56
N GLY A 36 -1.23 -1.98 -8.89
CA GLY A 36 -1.16 -2.11 -7.43
C GLY A 36 -1.82 -0.94 -6.70
N GLN A 37 -1.53 0.29 -7.11
CA GLN A 37 -2.11 1.50 -6.53
C GLN A 37 -3.63 1.55 -6.75
N ALA A 38 -4.12 1.23 -7.95
CA ALA A 38 -5.55 1.20 -8.25
C ALA A 38 -6.32 0.21 -7.36
N MET A 39 -5.71 -0.95 -7.04
CA MET A 39 -6.29 -1.92 -6.11
C MET A 39 -6.26 -1.41 -4.67
N LEU A 40 -5.14 -0.85 -4.21
CA LEU A 40 -4.98 -0.35 -2.84
C LEU A 40 -5.91 0.82 -2.53
N LEU A 41 -6.13 1.73 -3.47
CA LEU A 41 -7.02 2.89 -3.28
C LEU A 41 -8.48 2.50 -3.03
N ARG A 42 -8.86 1.25 -3.34
CA ARG A 42 -10.21 0.71 -3.12
C ARG A 42 -10.36 -0.02 -1.79
N THR A 43 -9.30 -0.15 -0.99
CA THR A 43 -9.35 -0.86 0.29
C THR A 43 -9.91 0.04 1.40
N SER A 44 -10.46 -0.58 2.43
CA SER A 44 -10.91 0.10 3.64
C SER A 44 -9.74 0.80 4.35
N ASP A 45 -8.56 0.18 4.33
CA ASP A 45 -7.32 0.73 4.91
C ASP A 45 -6.88 2.03 4.21
N ALA A 46 -7.09 2.17 2.89
CA ALA A 46 -6.79 3.42 2.19
C ALA A 46 -7.74 4.55 2.63
N ALA A 47 -9.04 4.25 2.73
CA ALA A 47 -10.02 5.20 3.24
C ALA A 47 -9.74 5.60 4.70
N GLU A 48 -9.37 4.65 5.55
CA GLU A 48 -8.96 4.93 6.94
C GLU A 48 -7.68 5.76 7.01
N GLY A 49 -6.67 5.47 6.18
CA GLY A 49 -5.45 6.25 6.12
C GLY A 49 -5.73 7.73 5.78
N MET A 50 -6.59 7.98 4.79
CA MET A 50 -7.01 9.34 4.42
C MET A 50 -7.78 10.04 5.55
N ARG A 51 -8.75 9.34 6.18
CA ARG A 51 -9.52 9.90 7.31
C ARG A 51 -8.64 10.20 8.52
N ALA A 52 -7.82 9.25 8.94
CA ALA A 52 -6.93 9.43 10.09
C ALA A 52 -5.94 10.57 9.88
N PHE A 53 -5.45 10.76 8.65
CA PHE A 53 -4.61 11.89 8.29
C PHE A 53 -5.36 13.22 8.42
N ALA A 54 -6.58 13.33 7.85
CA ALA A 54 -7.41 14.53 7.95
C ALA A 54 -7.77 14.88 9.41
N ASP A 55 -8.09 13.86 10.22
CA ASP A 55 -8.44 13.98 11.63
C ASP A 55 -7.23 14.16 12.56
N LYS A 56 -5.99 14.11 12.03
CA LYS A 56 -4.73 14.16 12.80
C LYS A 56 -4.63 13.10 13.91
N ARG A 57 -5.17 11.92 13.67
CA ARG A 57 -5.15 10.77 14.59
C ARG A 57 -4.33 9.62 14.02
N LYS A 58 -4.03 8.61 14.85
CA LYS A 58 -3.41 7.38 14.37
C LYS A 58 -4.45 6.53 13.62
N PRO A 59 -4.10 5.95 12.45
CA PRO A 59 -4.99 5.05 11.73
C PRO A 59 -5.10 3.68 12.42
N SER A 60 -6.25 3.03 12.23
CA SER A 60 -6.49 1.65 12.66
C SER A 60 -6.71 0.73 11.46
N PHE A 61 -5.65 0.07 11.01
CA PHE A 61 -5.71 -0.80 9.82
C PHE A 61 -6.15 -2.23 10.16
N THR A 62 -6.94 -2.83 9.27
CA THR A 62 -7.50 -4.18 9.43
C THR A 62 -7.11 -5.13 8.30
N GLY A 63 -6.50 -4.63 7.21
CA GLY A 63 -6.14 -5.45 6.05
C GLY A 63 -7.30 -5.70 5.10
N GLN A 64 -8.25 -4.78 5.03
CA GLN A 64 -9.45 -4.82 4.18
C GLN A 64 -9.54 -3.57 3.32
#